data_AF-A0AAV1M3M2-F1
#
_entry.id   AF-A0AAV1M3M2-F1
#
_cell.length_a   1.000
_cell.length_b   1.000
_cell.length_c   1.000
_cell.angle_alpha   90.00
_cell.angle_beta   90.00
_cell.angle_gamma   90.00
#
_symmetry.space_group_name_H-M   'P 1'
#
loop_
_entity.id
_entity.type
_entity.pdbx_description
1 polymer ?
#
loop_
_entity_poly.entity_id
_entity_poly.type
_entity_poly.pdbx_seq_one_letter_code
_entity_poly.pdbx_strand_id
1 'polypeptide(L)'
;MSELSREIGEIWTRLFDHRPFLNGEIKFMLKEFEEKRGDREVENLFSILENLTDIKDTQVERISKSGKTGLPILSEKLVQGLQLCEEIEKDYCQIQQVCKQKRCANQEKRQKEWDQFIDDMNFKCQRIDNTFEEKEEELRDLYADLNHKLNITDK
;
A
#
# COMPACT_ATOMS: atom_id res chain seq x y z
N MET A 1 -98.67 -32.42 -0.60
CA MET A 1 -97.94 -32.73 0.66
C MET A 1 -96.65 -33.51 0.40
N SER A 2 -96.59 -34.43 -0.57
CA SER A 2 -95.39 -35.24 -0.88
C SER A 2 -94.27 -34.50 -1.63
N GLU A 3 -94.60 -33.55 -2.51
CA GLU A 3 -93.57 -32.78 -3.25
C GLU A 3 -92.83 -31.80 -2.35
N LEU A 4 -93.55 -31.07 -1.48
CA LEU A 4 -92.95 -30.13 -0.54
C LEU A 4 -91.97 -30.84 0.42
N SER A 5 -92.33 -32.03 0.93
CA SER A 5 -91.42 -32.81 1.78
C SER A 5 -90.18 -33.29 1.02
N ARG A 6 -90.31 -33.58 -0.28
CA ARG A 6 -89.18 -34.00 -1.12
C ARG A 6 -88.23 -32.83 -1.38
N GLU A 7 -88.78 -31.65 -1.70
CA GLU A 7 -88.00 -30.43 -1.90
C GLU A 7 -87.26 -30.01 -0.63
N ILE A 8 -87.91 -30.08 0.54
CA ILE A 8 -87.26 -29.79 1.83
C ILE A 8 -86.14 -30.80 2.12
N GLY A 9 -86.35 -32.08 1.85
CA GLY A 9 -85.30 -33.10 2.00
C GLY A 9 -84.11 -32.91 1.05
N GLU A 10 -84.37 -32.42 -0.17
CA GLU A 10 -83.33 -32.09 -1.15
C GLU A 10 -82.52 -30.85 -0.74
N ILE A 11 -83.18 -29.83 -0.18
CA ILE A 11 -82.51 -28.65 0.40
C ILE A 11 -81.66 -29.05 1.59
N TRP A 12 -82.18 -29.91 2.48
CA TRP A 12 -81.45 -30.38 3.66
C TRP A 12 -80.21 -31.18 3.28
N THR A 13 -80.32 -32.10 2.32
CA THR A 13 -79.17 -32.85 1.81
C THR A 13 -78.16 -31.96 1.10
N ARG A 14 -78.58 -30.95 0.33
CA ARG A 14 -77.62 -29.98 -0.25
C ARG A 14 -76.91 -29.12 0.79
N LEU A 15 -77.58 -28.73 1.87
CA LEU A 15 -77.00 -27.86 2.90
C LEU A 15 -76.12 -28.60 3.90
N PHE A 16 -76.48 -29.84 4.25
CA PHE A 16 -75.85 -30.60 5.33
C PHE A 16 -75.07 -31.84 4.86
N ASP A 17 -75.12 -32.20 3.57
CA ASP A 17 -74.20 -33.20 3.04
C ASP A 17 -72.85 -32.56 2.71
N HIS A 18 -71.95 -32.60 3.69
CA HIS A 18 -70.58 -32.07 3.57
C HIS A 18 -69.63 -33.02 2.81
N ARG A 19 -70.08 -34.21 2.38
CA ARG A 19 -69.23 -35.17 1.66
C ARG A 19 -68.61 -34.59 0.38
N PRO A 20 -69.29 -33.78 -0.45
CA PRO A 20 -68.68 -33.16 -1.62
C PRO A 20 -67.55 -32.18 -1.26
N PHE A 21 -67.74 -31.39 -0.19
CA PHE A 21 -66.73 -30.47 0.31
C PHE A 21 -65.51 -31.21 0.87
N LEU A 22 -65.72 -32.14 1.80
CA LEU A 22 -64.66 -32.95 2.38
C LEU A 22 -63.86 -33.73 1.32
N ASN A 23 -64.55 -34.34 0.35
CA ASN A 23 -63.86 -35.03 -0.75
C ASN A 23 -63.08 -34.07 -1.66
N GLY A 24 -63.55 -32.84 -1.82
CA GLY A 24 -62.81 -31.78 -2.52
C GLY A 24 -61.52 -31.43 -1.80
N GLU A 25 -61.61 -31.16 -0.49
CA GLU A 25 -60.45 -30.82 0.36
C GLU A 25 -59.44 -31.97 0.44
N ILE A 26 -59.90 -33.22 0.61
CA ILE A 26 -59.03 -34.41 0.62
C ILE A 26 -58.29 -34.54 -0.71
N LYS A 27 -58.98 -34.39 -1.84
CA LYS A 27 -58.35 -34.43 -3.18
C LYS A 27 -57.37 -33.28 -3.39
N PHE A 28 -57.71 -32.08 -2.92
CA PHE A 28 -56.81 -30.93 -2.98
C PHE A 28 -55.54 -31.18 -2.17
N MET A 29 -55.68 -31.69 -0.95
CA MET A 29 -54.55 -31.99 -0.08
C MET A 29 -53.61 -33.05 -0.69
N LEU A 30 -54.16 -34.17 -1.18
CA LEU A 30 -53.38 -35.20 -1.88
C LEU A 30 -52.65 -34.63 -3.12
N LYS A 31 -53.35 -33.81 -3.92
CA LYS A 31 -52.77 -33.20 -5.11
C LYS A 31 -51.64 -32.23 -4.79
N GLU A 32 -51.83 -31.34 -3.81
CA GLU A 32 -50.82 -30.33 -3.47
C GLU A 32 -49.62 -30.92 -2.71
N PHE A 33 -49.84 -31.88 -1.82
CA PHE A 33 -48.81 -32.34 -0.88
C PHE A 33 -48.17 -33.66 -1.25
N GLU A 34 -48.83 -34.54 -2.00
CA GLU A 34 -48.23 -35.79 -2.48
C GLU A 34 -47.90 -35.69 -3.97
N GLU A 35 -48.87 -35.35 -4.83
CA GLU A 35 -48.67 -35.41 -6.29
C GLU A 35 -47.78 -34.29 -6.82
N LYS A 36 -47.98 -33.03 -6.38
CA LYS A 36 -47.18 -31.89 -6.85
C LYS A 36 -45.78 -31.84 -6.24
N ARG A 37 -45.61 -32.32 -5.02
CA ARG A 37 -44.29 -32.40 -4.37
C ARG A 37 -43.46 -33.53 -4.96
N GLY A 38 -44.09 -34.66 -5.26
CA GLY A 38 -43.43 -35.85 -5.81
C GLY A 38 -42.16 -36.19 -5.03
N ASP A 39 -41.11 -36.57 -5.76
CA ASP A 39 -39.83 -36.96 -5.18
C ASP A 39 -38.82 -35.80 -5.09
N ARG A 40 -39.27 -34.54 -5.22
CA ARG A 40 -38.36 -33.38 -5.25
C ARG A 40 -37.47 -33.27 -4.01
N GLU A 41 -38.01 -33.57 -2.82
CA GLU A 41 -37.24 -33.56 -1.58
C GLU A 41 -36.20 -34.68 -1.54
N VAL A 42 -36.54 -35.84 -2.14
CA VAL A 42 -35.66 -37.00 -2.28
C VAL A 42 -34.54 -36.70 -3.26
N GLU A 43 -34.84 -36.13 -4.43
CA GLU A 43 -33.83 -35.68 -5.41
C GLU A 43 -32.87 -34.65 -4.81
N ASN A 44 -33.39 -33.68 -4.04
CA ASN A 44 -32.56 -32.71 -3.34
C ASN A 44 -31.62 -33.38 -2.33
N LEU A 45 -32.12 -34.35 -1.55
CA LEU A 45 -31.30 -35.11 -0.61
C LEU A 45 -30.21 -35.91 -1.33
N PHE A 46 -30.52 -36.54 -2.46
CA PHE A 46 -29.53 -37.23 -3.28
C PHE A 46 -28.46 -36.29 -3.83
N SER A 47 -28.86 -35.11 -4.33
CA SER A 47 -27.91 -34.10 -4.80
C SER A 47 -27.00 -33.60 -3.68
N ILE A 48 -27.55 -33.37 -2.48
CA ILE A 48 -26.75 -32.98 -1.31
C ILE A 48 -25.79 -34.11 -0.95
N LEU A 49 -26.25 -35.36 -0.93
CA LEU A 49 -25.42 -36.53 -0.61
C LEU A 49 -24.28 -36.72 -1.61
N GLU A 50 -24.55 -36.57 -2.90
CA GLU A 50 -23.55 -36.63 -3.97
C GLU A 50 -22.47 -35.57 -3.76
N ASN A 51 -22.88 -34.31 -3.56
CA ASN A 51 -21.95 -33.20 -3.30
C ASN A 51 -21.12 -33.43 -2.03
N LEU A 52 -21.74 -33.91 -0.95
CA LEU A 52 -21.06 -34.21 0.30
C LEU A 52 -20.01 -35.31 0.10
N THR A 53 -20.36 -36.33 -0.69
CA THR A 53 -19.48 -37.45 -0.99
C THR A 53 -18.30 -37.00 -1.86
N ASP A 54 -18.53 -36.20 -2.90
CA ASP A 54 -17.44 -35.64 -3.71
C ASP A 54 -16.50 -34.76 -2.87
N ILE A 55 -17.05 -33.86 -2.05
CA ILE A 55 -16.24 -33.00 -1.18
C ILE A 55 -15.35 -33.84 -0.25
N LYS A 56 -15.96 -34.83 0.42
CA LYS A 56 -15.28 -35.68 1.39
C LYS A 56 -14.20 -36.52 0.73
N ASP A 57 -14.51 -37.16 -0.39
CA ASP A 57 -13.65 -38.19 -0.98
C ASP A 57 -12.61 -37.60 -1.96
N THR A 58 -12.88 -36.47 -2.60
CA THR A 58 -11.97 -35.88 -3.60
C THR A 58 -11.37 -34.55 -3.15
N GLN A 59 -12.21 -33.60 -2.72
CA GLN A 59 -11.78 -32.21 -2.55
C GLN A 59 -10.90 -31.99 -1.32
N VAL A 60 -11.27 -32.60 -0.18
CA VAL A 60 -10.54 -32.45 1.09
C VAL A 60 -9.11 -32.95 0.96
N GLU A 61 -8.93 -34.14 0.37
CA GLU A 61 -7.58 -34.71 0.21
C GLU A 61 -6.76 -33.90 -0.80
N ARG A 62 -7.37 -33.44 -1.89
CA ARG A 62 -6.71 -32.62 -2.92
C ARG A 62 -6.21 -31.29 -2.35
N ILE A 63 -7.03 -30.60 -1.56
CA ILE A 63 -6.65 -29.34 -0.89
C ILE A 63 -5.56 -29.59 0.16
N SER A 64 -5.67 -30.67 0.92
CA SER A 64 -4.65 -31.04 1.91
C SER A 64 -3.29 -31.31 1.26
N LYS A 65 -3.27 -32.06 0.15
CA LYS A 65 -2.04 -32.34 -0.61
C LYS A 65 -1.47 -31.09 -1.25
N SER A 66 -2.29 -30.29 -1.93
CA SER A 66 -1.81 -29.06 -2.59
C SER A 66 -1.30 -28.04 -1.57
N GLY A 67 -1.96 -27.92 -0.43
CA GLY A 67 -1.52 -27.07 0.69
C GLY A 67 -0.19 -27.55 1.27
N LYS A 68 -0.05 -28.85 1.55
CA LYS A 68 1.19 -29.44 2.12
C LYS A 68 2.39 -29.30 1.19
N THR A 69 2.19 -29.32 -0.12
CA THR A 69 3.30 -29.19 -1.08
C THR A 69 3.59 -27.72 -1.43
N GLY A 70 2.55 -26.92 -1.67
CA GLY A 70 2.69 -25.55 -2.17
C GLY A 70 3.06 -24.54 -1.08
N LEU A 71 2.49 -24.65 0.12
CA LEU A 71 2.70 -23.67 1.19
C LEU A 71 4.15 -23.65 1.71
N PRO A 72 4.84 -24.78 1.90
CA PRO A 72 6.24 -24.75 2.32
C PRO A 72 7.16 -24.12 1.28
N ILE A 73 6.94 -24.41 -0.01
CA ILE A 73 7.73 -23.82 -1.10
C ILE A 73 7.52 -22.30 -1.13
N LEU A 74 6.27 -21.84 -1.03
CA LEU A 74 5.96 -20.41 -0.98
C LEU A 74 6.60 -19.74 0.25
N SER A 75 6.51 -20.40 1.40
CA SER A 75 7.12 -19.93 2.66
C SER A 75 8.63 -19.79 2.52
N GLU A 76 9.30 -20.81 1.97
CA GLU A 76 10.75 -20.78 1.75
C GLU A 76 11.15 -19.65 0.79
N LYS A 77 10.41 -19.46 -0.31
CA LYS A 77 10.66 -18.38 -1.26
C LYS A 77 10.42 -17.00 -0.65
N LEU A 78 9.41 -16.87 0.21
CA LEU A 78 9.15 -15.64 0.94
C LEU A 78 10.30 -15.32 1.90
N VAL A 79 10.77 -16.31 2.66
CA VAL A 79 11.92 -16.15 3.57
C VAL A 79 13.19 -15.77 2.79
N GLN A 80 13.47 -16.42 1.66
CA GLN A 80 14.58 -16.06 0.77
C GLN A 80 14.46 -14.61 0.26
N GLY A 81 13.25 -14.22 -0.16
CA GLY A 81 13.00 -12.85 -0.63
C GLY A 81 13.22 -11.80 0.46
N LEU A 82 12.78 -12.08 1.70
CA LEU A 82 13.01 -11.20 2.85
C LEU A 82 14.50 -11.05 3.17
N GLN A 83 15.25 -12.17 3.17
CA GLN A 83 16.69 -12.15 3.40
C GLN A 83 17.43 -11.29 2.37
N LEU A 84 17.09 -11.42 1.09
CA LEU A 84 17.67 -10.59 0.03
C LEU A 84 17.36 -9.11 0.22
N CYS A 85 16.14 -8.77 0.64
CA CYS A 85 15.77 -7.38 0.94
C CYS A 85 16.60 -6.82 2.12
N GLU A 86 16.77 -7.59 3.20
CA GLU A 86 17.59 -7.21 4.35
C GLU A 86 19.06 -7.02 3.98
N GLU A 87 19.62 -7.90 3.13
CA GLU A 87 20.99 -7.78 2.61
C GLU A 87 21.16 -6.51 1.78
N ILE A 88 20.24 -6.23 0.85
CA ILE A 88 20.27 -5.02 0.03
C ILE A 88 20.17 -3.76 0.89
N GLU A 89 19.30 -3.76 1.91
CA GLU A 89 19.15 -2.62 2.82
C GLU A 89 20.44 -2.36 3.60
N LYS A 90 21.08 -3.42 4.09
CA LYS A 90 22.36 -3.33 4.81
C LYS A 90 23.47 -2.79 3.91
N ASP A 91 23.60 -3.31 2.70
CA ASP A 91 24.59 -2.86 1.72
C ASP A 91 24.37 -1.39 1.35
N TYR A 92 23.11 -0.98 1.13
CA TYR A 92 22.76 0.41 0.85
C TYR A 92 23.15 1.32 2.01
N CYS A 93 22.83 0.95 3.25
CA CYS A 93 23.20 1.72 4.44
C CYS A 93 24.72 1.87 4.57
N GLN A 94 25.47 0.79 4.35
CA GLN A 94 26.93 0.80 4.42
C GLN A 94 27.54 1.71 3.34
N ILE A 95 27.09 1.58 2.10
CA ILE A 95 27.54 2.43 0.98
C ILE A 95 27.20 3.90 1.28
N GLN A 96 26.00 4.17 1.78
CA GLN A 96 25.58 5.53 2.11
C GLN A 96 26.47 6.14 3.21
N GLN A 97 26.81 5.36 4.25
CA GLN A 97 27.68 5.80 5.33
C GLN A 97 29.10 6.12 4.83
N VAL A 98 29.69 5.24 4.03
CA VAL A 98 31.01 5.46 3.42
C VAL A 98 31.01 6.69 2.51
N CYS A 99 29.96 6.86 1.69
CA CYS A 99 29.81 8.03 0.83
C CYS A 99 29.69 9.32 1.66
N LYS A 100 28.89 9.31 2.73
CA LYS A 100 28.76 10.45 3.65
C LYS A 100 30.10 10.83 4.29
N GLN A 101 30.83 9.85 4.82
CA GLN A 101 32.16 10.07 5.41
C GLN A 101 33.14 10.67 4.39
N LYS A 102 33.20 10.11 3.17
CA LYS A 102 34.07 10.62 2.11
C LYS A 102 33.70 12.05 1.69
N ARG A 103 32.40 12.38 1.67
CA ARG A 103 31.92 13.75 1.38
C ARG A 103 32.35 14.73 2.47
N CYS A 104 32.21 14.37 3.76
CA CYS A 104 32.67 15.20 4.87
C CYS A 104 34.19 15.43 4.83
N ALA A 105 34.99 14.37 4.66
CA ALA A 105 36.44 14.50 4.56
C ALA A 105 36.87 15.40 3.39
N ASN A 106 36.22 15.28 2.23
CA ASN A 106 36.50 16.14 1.09
C ASN A 106 36.06 17.59 1.32
N GLN A 107 34.96 17.82 2.05
CA GLN A 107 34.53 19.16 2.44
C GLN A 107 35.55 19.82 3.36
N GLU A 108 36.01 19.12 4.40
CA GLU A 108 37.04 19.61 5.32
C GLU A 108 38.36 19.93 4.62
N LYS A 109 38.79 19.06 3.69
CA LYS A 109 39.99 19.30 2.90
C LYS A 109 39.87 20.57 2.06
N ARG A 110 38.76 20.72 1.32
CA ARG A 110 38.53 21.92 0.50
C ARG A 110 38.40 23.18 1.35
N GLN A 111 37.82 23.09 2.54
CA GLN A 111 37.74 24.23 3.45
C GLN A 111 39.15 24.69 3.85
N LYS A 112 40.04 23.77 4.24
CA LYS A 112 41.43 24.11 4.56
C LYS A 112 42.19 24.72 3.38
N GLU A 113 42.01 24.15 2.18
CA GLU A 113 42.61 24.70 0.95
C GLU A 113 42.07 26.11 0.64
N TRP A 114 40.78 26.33 0.86
CA TRP A 114 40.14 27.63 0.68
C TRP A 114 40.64 28.66 1.68
N ASP A 115 40.71 28.30 2.96
CA ASP A 115 41.20 29.20 4.02
C ASP A 115 42.66 29.63 3.73
N GLN A 116 43.51 28.66 3.35
CA GLN A 116 44.90 28.95 2.95
C GLN A 116 44.98 29.87 1.72
N PHE A 117 44.12 29.65 0.72
CA PHE A 117 44.06 30.50 -0.46
C PHE A 117 43.64 31.94 -0.11
N ILE A 118 42.64 32.09 0.75
CA ILE A 118 42.17 33.40 1.21
C ILE A 118 43.24 34.12 2.02
N ASP A 119 43.95 33.42 2.91
CA ASP A 119 45.05 33.99 3.69
C ASP A 119 46.18 34.49 2.77
N ASP A 120 46.60 33.70 1.78
CA ASP A 120 47.62 34.10 0.79
C ASP A 120 47.16 35.30 -0.06
N MET A 121 45.88 35.31 -0.48
CA MET A 121 45.32 36.42 -1.24
C MET A 121 45.27 37.71 -0.41
N ASN A 122 44.81 37.63 0.84
CA ASN A 122 44.78 38.75 1.76
C ASN A 122 46.18 39.30 2.02
N PHE A 123 47.16 38.41 2.24
CA PHE A 123 48.55 38.79 2.41
C PHE A 123 49.10 39.54 1.18
N LYS A 124 48.79 39.06 -0.03
CA LYS A 124 49.19 39.72 -1.28
C LYS A 124 48.56 41.10 -1.44
N CYS A 125 47.25 41.23 -1.14
CA CYS A 125 46.56 42.52 -1.18
C CYS A 125 47.18 43.50 -0.18
N GLN A 126 47.35 43.10 1.08
CA GLN A 126 47.99 43.94 2.11
C GLN A 126 49.40 44.37 1.71
N ARG A 127 50.20 43.47 1.11
CA ARG A 127 51.53 43.82 0.63
C ARG A 127 51.47 44.88 -0.47
N ILE A 128 50.52 44.76 -1.40
CA ILE A 128 50.32 45.75 -2.45
C ILE A 128 49.92 47.09 -1.82
N ASP A 129 48.93 47.11 -0.94
CA ASP A 129 48.46 48.32 -0.25
C ASP A 129 49.60 49.02 0.49
N ASN A 130 50.41 48.27 1.26
CA ASN A 130 51.57 48.82 1.94
C ASN A 130 52.60 49.43 0.98
N THR A 131 52.90 48.76 -0.15
CA THR A 131 53.83 49.32 -1.14
C THR A 131 53.29 50.57 -1.82
N PHE A 132 51.97 50.68 -2.00
CA PHE A 132 51.34 51.89 -2.51
C PHE A 132 51.42 53.02 -1.49
N GLU A 133 51.16 52.73 -0.21
CA GLU A 133 51.24 53.70 0.89
C GLU A 133 52.67 54.25 1.06
N GLU A 134 53.68 53.38 1.07
CA GLU A 134 55.10 53.77 1.08
C GLU A 134 55.46 54.69 -0.10
N LYS A 135 55.01 54.34 -1.32
CA LYS A 135 55.28 55.15 -2.52
C LYS A 135 54.53 56.47 -2.51
N GLU A 136 53.32 56.51 -1.95
CA GLU A 136 52.56 57.74 -1.77
C GLU A 136 53.26 58.68 -0.76
N GLU A 137 53.77 58.14 0.34
CA GLU A 137 54.55 58.88 1.33
C GLU A 137 55.85 59.43 0.75
N GLU A 138 56.64 58.59 0.04
CA GLU A 138 57.83 59.04 -0.70
C GLU A 138 57.51 60.19 -1.67
N LEU A 139 56.39 60.10 -2.40
CA LEU A 139 55.96 61.17 -3.31
C LEU A 139 55.58 62.45 -2.54
N ARG A 140 54.82 62.33 -1.44
CA ARG A 140 54.45 63.47 -0.58
C ARG A 140 55.70 64.17 -0.05
N ASP A 141 56.70 63.42 0.42
CA ASP A 141 57.97 63.96 0.89
C ASP A 141 58.75 64.65 -0.24
N LEU A 142 58.87 64.03 -1.41
CA LEU A 142 59.53 64.63 -2.58
C LEU A 142 58.86 65.95 -2.99
N TYR A 143 57.53 66.02 -3.00
CA TYR A 143 56.81 67.25 -3.31
C TYR A 143 56.96 68.30 -2.21
N ALA A 144 56.97 67.92 -0.93
CA ALA A 144 57.22 68.84 0.18
C ALA A 144 58.64 69.43 0.11
N ASP A 145 59.64 68.61 -0.15
CA ASP A 145 61.04 69.01 -0.35
C ASP A 145 61.20 69.95 -1.55
N LEU A 146 60.55 69.63 -2.66
CA LEU A 146 60.55 70.47 -3.85
C LEU A 146 59.88 71.83 -3.56
N ASN A 147 58.76 71.81 -2.84
CA ASN A 147 58.05 73.02 -2.45
C ASN A 147 58.91 73.92 -1.54
N HIS A 148 59.65 73.31 -0.60
CA HIS A 148 60.60 74.00 0.26
C HIS A 148 61.79 74.58 -0.53
N LYS A 149 62.41 73.78 -1.41
CA LYS A 149 63.57 74.21 -2.25
C LYS A 149 63.21 75.31 -3.24
N LEU A 150 61.98 75.33 -3.74
CA LEU A 150 61.50 76.36 -4.68
C LEU A 150 61.02 77.63 -3.97
N ASN A 151 61.06 77.71 -2.63
CA ASN A 151 60.50 78.82 -1.85
C ASN A 151 59.05 79.14 -2.24
N ILE A 152 58.27 78.13 -2.63
CA ILE A 152 56.83 78.30 -2.86
C ILE A 152 56.16 78.23 -1.49
N THR A 153 56.43 79.25 -0.67
CA THR A 153 55.50 79.64 0.38
C THR A 153 54.49 80.54 -0.31
N ASP A 154 53.50 79.94 -0.96
CA ASP A 154 52.34 80.71 -1.37
C ASP A 154 51.55 81.10 -0.11
N LYS A 155 51.10 82.36 -0.09
CA LYS A 155 50.24 82.99 0.92
C LYS A 155 49.10 82.11 1.43
#